data_AF-G7VGF1-F1
#
_entry.id   AF-G7VGF1-F1
#
_cell.length_a   1.000
_cell.length_b   1.000
_cell.length_c   1.000
_cell.angle_alpha   90.00
_cell.angle_beta   90.00
_cell.angle_gamma   90.00
#
_symmetry.space_group_name_H-M   'P 1'
#
loop_
_entity.id
_entity.type
_entity.pdbx_description
1 polymer ?
#
loop_
_entity_poly.entity_id
_entity_poly.type
_entity_poly.pdbx_seq_one_letter_code
_entity_poly.pdbx_strand_id
1 'polypeptide(L)'
;MILLYSEKFLDVDLPQVVPICDVHDPRLIPLVGEDLHCLHNALKKATRGVVLKTAKRLWVGLARELRPDLTIYVWGAAVRGRNIVPIRGAEEYRGYGVYYVKNREGLKLLVGKSVAGLLLDARHFDPHLTELVVKGRVSCGCERCSLVERLLCNPYREVEVL
;
A
#
# COMPACT_ATOMS: atom_id res chain seq x y z
N MET A 1 -8.37 1.52 1.07
CA MET A 1 -7.63 0.27 0.76
C MET A 1 -6.45 0.11 1.71
N ILE A 2 -6.00 -1.12 1.98
CA ILE A 2 -4.77 -1.41 2.75
C ILE A 2 -3.86 -2.28 1.91
N LEU A 3 -2.57 -1.94 1.90
CA LEU A 3 -1.50 -2.64 1.24
C LEU A 3 -0.37 -2.89 2.26
N LEU A 4 0.37 -3.98 2.10
CA LEU A 4 1.58 -4.25 2.87
C LEU A 4 2.82 -4.04 2.00
N TYR A 5 3.76 -3.21 2.42
CA TYR A 5 5.09 -3.22 1.83
C TYR A 5 5.91 -4.32 2.51
N SER A 6 6.46 -5.24 1.72
CA SER A 6 7.30 -6.32 2.23
C SER A 6 8.44 -6.62 1.27
N GLU A 7 9.60 -6.99 1.83
CA GLU A 7 10.76 -7.47 1.06
C GLU A 7 10.66 -8.96 0.71
N LYS A 8 9.70 -9.68 1.33
CA LYS A 8 9.45 -11.11 1.14
C LYS A 8 7.96 -11.40 1.01
N PHE A 9 7.62 -12.55 0.45
CA PHE A 9 6.22 -13.00 0.44
C PHE A 9 5.75 -13.34 1.84
N LEU A 10 4.56 -12.85 2.17
CA LEU A 10 3.88 -13.12 3.43
C LEU A 10 2.65 -13.99 3.15
N ASP A 11 2.34 -14.92 4.04
CA ASP A 11 1.18 -15.79 3.91
C ASP A 11 -0.08 -15.10 4.46
N VAL A 12 -0.53 -14.06 3.76
CA VAL A 12 -1.74 -13.28 4.09
C VAL A 12 -2.51 -12.94 2.82
N ASP A 13 -3.81 -12.73 2.95
CA ASP A 13 -4.70 -12.37 1.83
C ASP A 13 -4.63 -10.88 1.49
N LEU A 14 -3.99 -10.08 2.33
CA LEU A 14 -3.79 -8.65 2.07
C LEU A 14 -2.90 -8.42 0.85
N PRO A 15 -3.20 -7.44 0.00
CA PRO A 15 -2.34 -7.14 -1.14
C PRO A 15 -0.97 -6.63 -0.69
N GLN A 16 0.09 -7.11 -1.34
CA GLN A 16 1.47 -6.84 -0.94
C GLN A 16 2.24 -6.15 -2.06
N VAL A 17 2.88 -5.03 -1.75
CA VAL A 17 3.84 -4.35 -2.62
C VAL A 17 5.22 -4.95 -2.36
N VAL A 18 5.77 -5.61 -3.37
CA VAL A 18 7.02 -6.39 -3.27
C VAL A 18 8.04 -5.95 -4.31
N PRO A 19 9.35 -5.87 -3.99
CA PRO A 19 10.40 -5.45 -4.93
C PRO A 19 10.77 -6.56 -5.92
N ILE A 20 9.78 -7.16 -6.57
CA ILE A 20 9.92 -8.28 -7.51
C ILE A 20 9.20 -7.90 -8.80
N CYS A 21 9.89 -8.02 -9.92
CA CYS A 21 9.38 -7.63 -11.24
C CYS A 21 8.49 -8.71 -11.86
N ASP A 22 8.72 -9.96 -11.48
CA ASP A 22 8.03 -11.12 -12.03
C ASP A 22 7.00 -11.66 -11.03
N VAL A 23 5.77 -11.16 -11.15
CA VAL A 23 4.70 -11.43 -10.21
C VAL A 23 3.48 -11.92 -10.98
N HIS A 24 3.02 -13.12 -10.62
CA HIS A 24 1.82 -13.75 -11.18
C HIS A 24 0.65 -13.84 -10.19
N ASP A 25 0.94 -13.83 -8.89
CA ASP A 25 -0.09 -13.89 -7.84
C ASP A 25 -0.86 -12.56 -7.78
N PRO A 26 -2.20 -12.57 -7.84
CA PRO A 26 -3.03 -11.35 -7.81
C PRO A 26 -2.98 -10.59 -6.48
N ARG A 27 -2.47 -11.21 -5.40
CA ARG A 27 -2.22 -10.55 -4.12
C ARG A 27 -0.97 -9.66 -4.18
N LEU A 28 -0.09 -9.87 -5.13
CA LEU A 28 1.18 -9.20 -5.20
C LEU A 28 1.16 -8.06 -6.23
N ILE A 29 1.77 -6.94 -5.87
CA ILE A 29 1.91 -5.74 -6.68
C ILE A 29 3.41 -5.47 -6.83
N PRO A 30 3.97 -5.56 -8.06
CA PRO A 30 5.40 -5.34 -8.27
C PRO A 30 5.79 -3.89 -7.96
N LEU A 31 6.86 -3.71 -7.19
CA LEU A 31 7.54 -2.44 -6.93
C LEU A 31 8.77 -2.34 -7.82
N VAL A 32 8.70 -1.42 -8.77
CA VAL A 32 9.70 -1.23 -9.82
C VAL A 32 10.41 0.09 -9.61
N GLY A 33 11.75 0.06 -9.64
CA GLY A 33 12.60 1.24 -9.67
C GLY A 33 12.76 1.81 -11.08
N GLU A 34 13.95 2.32 -11.39
CA GLU A 34 14.29 2.82 -12.73
C GLU A 34 15.03 1.75 -13.54
N ASP A 35 14.38 0.60 -13.74
CA ASP A 35 14.87 -0.52 -14.56
C ASP A 35 13.82 -0.87 -15.63
N LEU A 36 14.23 -0.75 -16.90
CA LEU A 36 13.32 -0.86 -18.04
C LEU A 36 12.90 -2.31 -18.26
N HIS A 37 13.82 -3.25 -18.02
CA HIS A 37 13.54 -4.67 -18.13
C HIS A 37 12.57 -5.11 -17.04
N CYS A 38 12.82 -4.66 -15.80
CA CYS A 38 11.92 -4.89 -14.67
C CYS A 38 10.52 -4.30 -14.93
N LEU A 39 10.45 -3.05 -15.41
CA LEU A 39 9.18 -2.40 -15.73
C LEU A 39 8.40 -3.18 -16.77
N HIS A 40 9.05 -3.54 -17.88
CA HIS A 40 8.40 -4.26 -18.96
C HIS A 40 7.84 -5.61 -18.48
N ASN A 41 8.61 -6.37 -17.72
CA ASN A 41 8.16 -7.65 -17.17
C ASN A 41 7.00 -7.48 -16.18
N ALA A 42 7.10 -6.50 -15.28
CA ALA A 42 6.06 -6.19 -14.30
C ALA A 42 4.76 -5.79 -14.99
N LEU A 43 4.80 -4.88 -15.98
CA LEU A 43 3.61 -4.43 -16.71
C LEU A 43 2.97 -5.56 -17.52
N LYS A 44 3.76 -6.49 -18.06
CA LYS A 44 3.23 -7.63 -18.82
C LYS A 44 2.42 -8.59 -17.95
N LYS A 45 2.81 -8.77 -16.69
CA LYS A 45 2.27 -9.81 -15.79
C LYS A 45 1.34 -9.28 -14.70
N ALA A 46 1.46 -8.00 -14.35
CA ALA A 46 0.65 -7.38 -13.32
C ALA A 46 -0.85 -7.42 -13.66
N THR A 47 -1.63 -7.87 -12.68
CA THR A 47 -3.09 -7.99 -12.75
C THR A 47 -3.80 -6.84 -12.04
N ARG A 48 -3.29 -6.41 -10.89
CA ARG A 48 -3.94 -5.43 -10.01
C ARG A 48 -3.38 -4.02 -10.13
N GLY A 49 -2.06 -3.91 -10.23
CA GLY A 49 -1.37 -2.63 -10.29
C GLY A 49 0.14 -2.80 -10.42
N VAL A 50 0.84 -1.69 -10.57
CA VAL A 50 2.30 -1.61 -10.45
C VAL A 50 2.65 -0.42 -9.58
N VAL A 51 3.66 -0.57 -8.71
CA VAL A 51 4.22 0.56 -7.95
C VAL A 51 5.52 1.00 -8.62
N LEU A 52 5.61 2.26 -9.00
CA LEU A 52 6.80 2.87 -9.58
C LEU A 52 7.49 3.74 -8.53
N LYS A 53 8.68 3.33 -8.09
CA LYS A 53 9.55 4.11 -7.20
C LYS A 53 10.48 4.97 -8.03
N THR A 54 10.02 6.15 -8.41
CA THR A 54 10.75 7.07 -9.29
C THR A 54 10.27 8.50 -9.08
N ALA A 55 11.17 9.47 -9.29
CA ALA A 55 10.85 10.89 -9.39
C ALA A 55 10.63 11.36 -10.84
N LYS A 56 10.93 10.51 -11.83
CA LYS A 56 10.95 10.87 -13.25
C LYS A 56 9.59 10.64 -13.90
N ARG A 57 9.00 11.70 -14.44
CA ARG A 57 7.71 11.64 -15.16
C ARG A 57 7.71 10.70 -16.36
N LEU A 58 8.85 10.52 -17.01
CA LEU A 58 9.01 9.64 -18.18
C LEU A 58 8.63 8.19 -17.87
N TRP A 59 9.04 7.65 -16.72
CA TRP A 59 8.74 6.27 -16.31
C TRP A 59 7.24 6.06 -16.10
N VAL A 60 6.58 7.04 -15.48
CA VAL A 60 5.13 7.04 -15.28
C VAL A 60 4.40 7.13 -16.62
N GLY A 61 4.89 7.98 -17.53
CA GLY A 61 4.38 8.09 -18.90
C GLY A 61 4.49 6.76 -19.63
N LEU A 62 5.68 6.17 -19.68
CA LEU A 62 5.93 4.90 -20.35
C LEU A 62 5.01 3.78 -19.83
N ALA A 63 4.89 3.64 -18.50
CA ALA A 63 4.01 2.64 -17.91
C ALA A 63 2.54 2.82 -18.31
N ARG A 64 2.08 4.08 -18.36
CA ARG A 64 0.71 4.41 -18.75
C ARG A 64 0.45 4.15 -20.23
N GLU A 65 1.41 4.44 -21.11
CA GLU A 65 1.27 4.14 -22.54
C GLU A 65 1.24 2.62 -22.80
N LEU A 66 2.05 1.84 -22.07
CA LEU A 66 2.10 0.39 -22.24
C LEU A 66 0.89 -0.35 -21.63
N ARG A 67 0.36 0.13 -20.50
CA ARG A 67 -0.79 -0.48 -19.79
C ARG A 67 -1.73 0.62 -19.26
N PRO A 68 -2.56 1.23 -20.13
CA PRO A 68 -3.49 2.29 -19.72
C PRO A 68 -4.64 1.80 -18.85
N ASP A 69 -4.86 0.48 -18.78
CA ASP A 69 -5.89 -0.19 -17.98
C ASP A 69 -5.46 -0.42 -16.52
N LEU A 70 -4.15 -0.50 -16.26
CA LEU A 70 -3.60 -0.87 -14.96
C LEU A 70 -3.56 0.32 -13.99
N THR A 71 -3.78 0.09 -12.69
CA THR A 71 -3.53 1.13 -11.68
C THR A 71 -2.02 1.31 -11.46
N ILE A 72 -1.53 2.54 -11.62
CA ILE A 72 -0.11 2.88 -11.44
C ILE A 72 0.02 3.65 -10.14
N TYR A 73 0.63 3.03 -9.15
CA TYR A 73 0.99 3.71 -7.91
C TYR A 73 2.35 4.37 -8.07
N VAL A 74 2.47 5.65 -7.73
CA VAL A 74 3.72 6.39 -7.94
C VAL A 74 4.29 6.83 -6.61
N TRP A 75 5.46 6.28 -6.28
CA TRP A 75 6.20 6.60 -5.07
C TRP A 75 7.40 7.50 -5.43
N GLY A 76 7.22 8.81 -5.27
CA GLY A 76 8.29 9.81 -5.45
C GLY A 76 7.95 10.95 -6.42
N ALA A 77 7.33 10.66 -7.57
CA ALA A 77 6.98 11.69 -8.53
C ALA A 77 5.61 12.32 -8.23
N ALA A 78 5.54 13.65 -8.26
CA ALA A 78 4.28 14.39 -8.19
C ALA A 78 3.58 14.39 -9.57
N VAL A 79 2.98 13.26 -9.94
CA VAL A 79 2.23 13.08 -11.18
C VAL A 79 0.77 12.80 -10.86
N ARG A 80 -0.14 13.38 -11.65
CA ARG A 80 -1.58 13.10 -11.62
C ARG A 80 -2.01 12.61 -13.00
N GLY A 81 -3.04 11.76 -13.03
CA GLY A 81 -3.58 11.22 -14.27
C GLY A 81 -4.60 10.13 -14.00
N ARG A 82 -5.21 9.61 -15.06
CA ARG A 82 -6.45 8.82 -15.01
C ARG A 82 -6.37 7.52 -14.21
N ASN A 83 -5.24 6.96 -13.87
CA ASN A 83 -5.12 5.67 -13.19
C ASN A 83 -3.90 5.71 -12.27
N ILE A 84 -3.47 6.94 -11.95
CA ILE A 84 -2.24 7.25 -11.25
C ILE A 84 -2.59 7.60 -9.81
N VAL A 85 -2.12 6.78 -8.89
CA VAL A 85 -2.35 6.95 -7.45
C VAL A 85 -1.02 7.33 -6.79
N PRO A 86 -0.86 8.57 -6.29
CA PRO A 86 0.36 8.93 -5.60
C PRO A 86 0.46 8.19 -4.26
N ILE A 87 1.65 7.66 -3.97
CA ILE A 87 2.07 7.20 -2.65
C ILE A 87 2.96 8.28 -2.04
N ARG A 88 2.63 8.72 -0.82
CA ARG A 88 3.39 9.73 -0.07
C ARG A 88 3.70 9.25 1.33
N GLY A 89 4.71 9.81 1.99
CA GLY A 89 4.85 9.63 3.44
C GLY A 89 3.64 10.19 4.19
N ALA A 90 3.31 9.60 5.35
CA ALA A 90 2.22 10.07 6.20
C ALA A 90 2.41 11.54 6.65
N GLU A 91 3.66 11.94 6.85
CA GLU A 91 4.12 13.29 7.15
C GLU A 91 3.86 14.29 6.01
N GLU A 92 3.72 13.80 4.77
CA GLU A 92 3.47 14.60 3.57
C GLU A 92 1.98 14.65 3.20
N TYR A 93 1.08 14.55 4.19
CA TYR A 93 -0.36 14.56 3.95
C TYR A 93 -0.80 15.78 3.14
N ARG A 94 -1.45 15.54 2.00
CA ARG A 94 -2.02 16.58 1.11
C ARG A 94 -3.39 16.18 0.55
N GLY A 95 -4.23 15.59 1.39
CA GLY A 95 -5.59 15.19 1.05
C GLY A 95 -5.74 13.72 0.64
N TYR A 96 -6.75 13.41 -0.16
CA TYR A 96 -7.08 12.03 -0.54
C TYR A 96 -5.97 11.39 -1.39
N GLY A 97 -5.43 10.24 -0.94
CA GLY A 97 -4.34 9.52 -1.59
C GLY A 97 -3.92 8.26 -0.82
N VAL A 98 -2.91 7.54 -1.32
CA VAL A 98 -2.32 6.41 -0.59
C VAL A 98 -1.10 6.91 0.19
N TYR A 99 -0.99 6.48 1.45
CA TYR A 99 0.08 6.92 2.34
C TYR A 99 0.94 5.76 2.81
N TYR A 100 2.24 5.86 2.59
CA TYR A 100 3.22 4.96 3.16
C TYR A 100 3.39 5.27 4.65
N VAL A 101 3.26 4.23 5.47
CA VAL A 101 3.32 4.31 6.92
C VAL A 101 4.36 3.33 7.41
N LYS A 102 5.49 3.87 7.87
CA LYS A 102 6.60 3.05 8.37
C LYS A 102 6.27 2.37 9.70
N ASN A 103 5.53 3.04 10.58
CA ASN A 103 5.25 2.56 11.94
C ASN A 103 4.01 3.26 12.52
N ARG A 104 3.66 2.89 13.75
CA ARG A 104 2.50 3.44 14.48
C ARG A 104 2.57 4.96 14.67
N GLU A 105 3.74 5.57 14.81
CA GLU A 105 3.86 7.03 14.92
C GLU A 105 3.45 7.72 13.62
N GLY A 106 3.87 7.20 12.47
CA GLY A 106 3.39 7.67 11.17
C GLY A 106 1.88 7.52 11.00
N LEU A 107 1.31 6.43 11.55
CA LEU A 107 -0.13 6.19 11.49
C LEU A 107 -0.94 7.23 12.29
N LYS A 108 -0.43 7.66 13.45
CA LYS A 108 -1.06 8.72 14.27
C LYS A 108 -1.21 10.03 13.51
N LEU A 109 -0.28 10.35 12.60
CA LEU A 109 -0.38 11.55 11.76
C LEU A 109 -1.58 11.54 10.83
N LEU A 110 -2.25 10.39 10.63
CA LEU A 110 -3.38 10.21 9.73
C LEU A 110 -4.73 10.08 10.46
N VAL A 111 -4.76 10.20 11.80
CA VAL A 111 -6.01 10.14 12.57
C VAL A 111 -6.95 11.27 12.17
N GLY A 112 -8.22 10.94 11.95
CA GLY A 112 -9.25 11.88 11.49
C GLY A 112 -9.06 12.37 10.05
N LYS A 113 -8.04 11.91 9.32
CA LYS A 113 -7.77 12.34 7.94
C LYS A 113 -8.43 11.40 6.93
N SER A 114 -8.89 11.98 5.82
CA SER A 114 -9.44 11.21 4.70
C SER A 114 -8.31 10.72 3.79
N VAL A 115 -8.21 9.39 3.64
CA VAL A 115 -7.20 8.72 2.82
C VAL A 115 -7.85 7.73 1.85
N ALA A 116 -7.24 7.53 0.69
CA ALA A 116 -7.65 6.49 -0.26
C ALA A 116 -7.15 5.11 0.19
N GLY A 117 -5.98 5.08 0.84
CA GLY A 117 -5.46 3.88 1.47
C GLY A 117 -4.15 4.08 2.21
N LEU A 118 -3.68 3.00 2.81
CA LEU A 118 -2.41 2.94 3.53
C LEU A 118 -1.54 1.85 2.92
N LEU A 119 -0.25 2.14 2.78
CA LEU A 119 0.80 1.17 2.50
C LEU A 119 1.63 1.01 3.76
N LEU A 120 1.40 -0.07 4.52
CA LEU A 120 2.02 -0.31 5.81
C LEU A 120 3.33 -1.09 5.64
N ASP A 121 4.40 -0.68 6.32
CA ASP A 121 5.66 -1.45 6.35
C ASP A 121 5.51 -2.71 7.22
N ALA A 122 5.53 -3.88 6.59
CA ALA A 122 5.32 -5.17 7.26
C ALA A 122 6.38 -5.50 8.32
N ARG A 123 7.50 -4.78 8.35
CA ARG A 123 8.50 -4.92 9.44
C ARG A 123 8.04 -4.35 10.77
N HIS A 124 7.05 -3.44 10.75
CA HIS A 124 6.54 -2.76 11.95
C HIS A 124 5.05 -2.99 12.18
N PHE A 125 4.35 -3.56 11.19
CA PHE A 125 2.95 -3.95 11.28
C PHE A 125 2.84 -5.45 11.06
N ASP A 126 2.39 -6.18 12.08
CA ASP A 126 2.16 -7.61 11.96
C ASP A 126 1.13 -7.88 10.84
N PRO A 127 1.48 -8.68 9.81
CA PRO A 127 0.61 -8.90 8.65
C PRO A 127 -0.72 -9.58 8.99
N HIS A 128 -0.69 -10.60 9.86
CA HIS A 128 -1.88 -11.36 10.24
C HIS A 128 -2.83 -10.52 11.08
N LEU A 129 -2.27 -9.79 12.05
CA LEU A 129 -3.04 -8.87 12.86
C LEU A 129 -3.65 -7.75 12.01
N THR A 130 -2.88 -7.18 11.08
CA THR A 130 -3.40 -6.19 10.14
C THR A 130 -4.56 -6.77 9.34
N GLU A 131 -4.46 -8.02 8.90
CA GLU A 131 -5.54 -8.70 8.20
C GLU A 131 -6.79 -8.86 9.08
N LEU A 132 -6.63 -9.31 10.33
CA LEU A 132 -7.74 -9.43 11.28
C LEU A 132 -8.44 -8.08 11.49
N VAL A 133 -7.66 -7.00 11.64
CA VAL A 133 -8.18 -5.63 11.79
C VAL A 133 -8.98 -5.20 10.55
N VAL A 134 -8.43 -5.42 9.35
CA VAL A 134 -9.07 -5.07 8.07
C VAL A 134 -10.33 -5.88 7.83
N LYS A 135 -10.33 -7.17 8.21
CA LYS A 135 -11.50 -8.07 8.15
C LYS A 135 -12.52 -7.81 9.27
N GLY A 136 -12.28 -6.83 10.15
CA GLY A 136 -13.20 -6.44 11.23
C GLY A 136 -13.31 -7.49 12.36
N ARG A 137 -12.30 -8.36 12.50
CA ARG A 137 -12.25 -9.42 13.51
C ARG A 137 -11.62 -8.98 14.84
N VAL A 138 -11.20 -7.73 14.92
CA VAL A 138 -10.67 -7.11 16.15
C VAL A 138 -11.62 -5.97 16.52
N SER A 139 -12.05 -5.93 17.78
CA SER A 139 -12.77 -4.77 18.32
C SER A 139 -11.77 -3.70 18.78
N CYS A 140 -12.29 -2.53 19.16
CA CYS A 140 -11.42 -1.41 19.57
C CYS A 140 -12.04 -0.60 20.70
N GLY A 141 -13.05 -1.16 21.39
CA GLY A 141 -13.84 -0.43 22.38
C GLY A 141 -14.45 0.89 21.86
N CYS A 142 -14.66 1.03 20.54
CA CYS A 142 -15.18 2.24 19.92
C CYS A 142 -16.32 1.91 18.95
N GLU A 143 -17.38 2.70 18.99
CA GLU A 143 -18.58 2.46 18.16
C GLU A 143 -18.35 2.80 16.68
N ARG A 144 -17.47 3.78 16.37
CA ARG A 144 -17.24 4.30 15.01
C ARG A 144 -15.77 4.61 14.68
N CYS A 145 -14.83 3.76 15.08
CA CYS A 145 -13.43 3.96 14.67
C CYS A 145 -13.27 3.83 13.15
N SER A 146 -12.56 4.80 12.59
CA SER A 146 -11.93 4.71 11.28
C SER A 146 -10.89 3.59 11.24
N LEU A 147 -10.50 3.18 10.04
CA LEU A 147 -9.50 2.14 9.85
C LEU A 147 -8.14 2.49 10.46
N VAL A 148 -7.75 3.78 10.40
CA VAL A 148 -6.51 4.28 11.02
C VAL A 148 -6.57 4.08 12.54
N GLU A 149 -7.69 4.45 13.16
CA GLU A 149 -7.89 4.28 14.60
C GLU A 149 -7.90 2.80 14.99
N ARG A 150 -8.52 1.93 14.16
CA ARG A 150 -8.50 0.47 14.41
C ARG A 150 -7.09 -0.12 14.39
N LEU A 151 -6.26 0.30 13.45
CA LEU A 151 -4.86 -0.11 13.38
C LEU A 151 -4.00 0.45 14.54
N LEU A 152 -4.48 1.52 15.21
CA LEU A 152 -3.87 2.09 16.41
C LEU A 152 -4.39 1.48 17.72
N CYS A 153 -5.40 0.62 17.68
CA CYS A 153 -5.81 -0.10 18.89
C CYS A 153 -4.70 -1.04 19.37
N ASN A 154 -4.87 -1.55 20.58
CA ASN A 154 -3.97 -2.51 21.18
C ASN A 154 -4.62 -3.90 21.19
N PRO A 155 -4.51 -4.67 20.08
CA PRO A 155 -5.32 -5.86 19.84
C PRO A 155 -4.92 -7.06 20.69
N TYR A 156 -3.70 -7.09 21.24
CA TYR A 156 -3.26 -8.17 22.12
C TYR A 156 -4.11 -8.31 23.39
N ARG A 157 -4.70 -7.22 23.89
CA ARG A 157 -5.67 -7.29 25.00
C ARG A 157 -7.01 -7.93 24.63
N GLU A 158 -7.34 -8.00 23.34
CA GLU A 158 -8.63 -8.50 22.86
C GLU A 158 -8.55 -9.91 22.28
N VAL A 159 -7.40 -10.30 21.71
CA VAL A 159 -7.18 -11.65 21.17
C VAL A 159 -6.95 -12.68 22.28
N GLU A 160 -6.49 -12.28 23.47
CA GLU A 160 -6.40 -13.16 24.65
C GLU A 160 -7.77 -13.61 25.22
N VAL A 161 -8.88 -13.04 24.72
CA VAL A 161 -10.24 -13.32 25.20
C VAL A 161 -11.03 -14.22 24.23
N LEU A 162 -10.41 -14.71 23.15
CA LEU A 162 -11.01 -15.65 22.20
C LEU A 162 -10.47 -17.08 22.35
#